data_AF-A0A2I0QBB7-F1
#
_entry.id   AF-A0A2I0QBB7-F1
#
_cell.length_a   1.000
_cell.length_b   1.000
_cell.length_c   1.000
_cell.angle_alpha   90.00
_cell.angle_beta   90.00
_cell.angle_gamma   90.00
#
_symmetry.space_group_name_H-M   'P 1'
#
loop_
_entity.id
_entity.type
_entity.pdbx_description
1 polymer ?
#
loop_
_entity_poly.entity_id
_entity_poly.type
_entity_poly.pdbx_seq_one_letter_code
_entity_poly.pdbx_strand_id
1 'polypeptide(L)'
;MDLEKTRISEKSEDIFGKPIGFYSAATDAITGGRKAKGEPFTGVDTGDFLKGFYMQEVGGNLRFGSTDKKTQIILNSEHWLSDKLFGLSDKELKEVISTRLLPFFIANSRNLLGL
;
A
#
# COMPACT_ATOMS: atom_id res chain seq x y z
N MET A 1 6.36 5.58 -4.48
CA MET A 1 6.06 4.73 -3.31
C MET A 1 5.65 5.52 -2.08
N ASP A 2 5.78 6.85 -2.10
CA ASP A 2 5.41 7.67 -0.93
C ASP A 2 3.92 7.63 -0.62
N LEU A 3 3.07 7.47 -1.65
CA LEU A 3 1.62 7.32 -1.47
C LEU A 3 1.25 6.12 -0.59
N GLU A 4 1.79 4.93 -0.88
CA GLU A 4 1.51 3.73 -0.09
C GLU A 4 2.08 3.83 1.32
N LYS A 5 3.28 4.39 1.45
CA LYS A 5 3.89 4.63 2.77
C LYS A 5 2.99 5.54 3.61
N THR A 6 2.55 6.68 3.06
CA THR A 6 1.62 7.60 3.72
C THR A 6 0.29 6.94 4.05
N ARG A 7 -0.30 6.16 3.13
CA ARG A 7 -1.58 5.48 3.37
C ARG A 7 -1.50 4.53 4.57
N ILE A 8 -0.41 3.79 4.69
CA ILE A 8 -0.18 2.90 5.82
C ILE A 8 0.22 3.67 7.08
N SER A 9 1.19 4.58 7.00
CA SER A 9 1.78 5.24 8.18
C SER A 9 0.91 6.30 8.81
N GLU A 10 0.07 6.96 8.02
CA GLU A 10 -0.76 8.08 8.48
C GLU A 10 -2.23 7.71 8.54
N LYS A 11 -2.73 6.96 7.55
CA LYS A 11 -4.15 6.59 7.48
C LYS A 11 -4.45 5.20 8.04
N SER A 12 -3.44 4.35 8.19
CA SER A 12 -3.61 2.95 8.62
C SER A 12 -4.55 2.16 7.71
N GLU A 13 -4.56 2.49 6.41
CA GLU A 13 -5.52 1.97 5.42
C GLU A 13 -4.83 1.19 4.29
N ASP A 14 -5.54 0.19 3.75
CA ASP A 14 -5.18 -0.50 2.52
C ASP A 14 -5.67 0.24 1.27
N ILE A 15 -5.41 -0.30 0.07
CA ILE A 15 -5.81 0.36 -1.19
C ILE A 15 -7.34 0.52 -1.36
N PHE A 16 -8.15 -0.11 -0.51
CA PHE A 16 -9.61 -0.01 -0.49
C PHE A 16 -10.14 0.84 0.67
N GLY A 17 -9.26 1.49 1.44
CA GLY A 17 -9.63 2.29 2.60
C GLY A 17 -10.02 1.43 3.81
N LYS A 18 -9.64 0.15 3.85
CA LYS A 18 -9.88 -0.70 5.01
C LYS A 18 -8.71 -0.63 5.99
N PRO A 19 -8.95 -0.69 7.31
CA PRO A 19 -7.88 -0.75 8.29
C PRO A 19 -6.92 -1.91 8.01
N ILE A 20 -5.61 -1.63 8.01
CA ILE A 20 -4.58 -2.67 7.79
C ILE A 20 -4.39 -3.58 9.01
N GLY A 21 -4.90 -3.18 10.17
CA GLY A 21 -4.82 -3.95 11.41
C GLY A 21 -4.93 -3.08 12.65
N PHE A 22 -4.80 -3.70 13.83
CA PHE A 22 -4.95 -3.03 15.13
C PHE A 22 -3.94 -3.50 16.16
N TYR A 23 -3.50 -2.58 17.04
CA TYR A 23 -2.57 -2.90 18.12
C TYR A 23 -3.16 -3.92 19.10
N SER A 24 -2.35 -4.94 19.43
CA SER A 24 -2.70 -5.96 20.40
C SER A 24 -2.51 -5.49 21.83
N ALA A 25 -3.10 -6.20 22.79
CA ALA A 25 -2.92 -5.92 24.21
C ALA A 25 -1.45 -6.05 24.66
N ALA A 26 -0.69 -6.94 24.02
CA ALA A 26 0.73 -7.10 24.28
C ALA A 26 1.52 -5.85 23.87
N THR A 27 1.20 -5.27 22.70
CA THR A 27 1.84 -4.05 22.23
C THR A 27 1.52 -2.85 23.12
N ASP A 28 0.27 -2.74 23.57
CA ASP A 28 -0.16 -1.71 24.52
C ASP A 28 0.66 -1.77 25.82
N ALA A 29 0.75 -2.96 26.43
CA ALA A 29 1.51 -3.19 27.65
C ALA A 29 3.01 -2.89 27.47
N ILE A 30 3.63 -3.30 26.35
CA ILE A 30 5.05 -3.05 26.07
C ILE A 30 5.33 -1.56 25.84
N THR A 31 4.39 -0.84 25.21
CA THR A 31 4.56 0.58 24.87
C THR A 31 4.05 1.53 25.95
N GLY A 32 3.46 0.99 27.03
CA GLY A 32 2.89 1.77 28.13
C GLY A 32 1.76 2.68 27.68
N GLY A 33 0.86 2.19 26.82
CA GLY A 33 -0.29 2.97 26.33
C GLY A 33 -0.01 3.95 25.20
N ARG A 34 1.23 4.03 24.70
CA ARG A 34 1.53 4.87 23.51
C ARG A 34 0.93 4.32 22.22
N LYS A 35 0.62 3.02 22.20
CA LYS A 35 -0.07 2.32 21.11
C LYS A 35 -1.17 1.50 21.73
N ALA A 36 -2.31 2.14 21.96
CA ALA A 36 -3.37 1.55 22.76
C ALA A 36 -3.99 0.37 22.00
N LYS A 37 -4.41 -0.65 22.76
CA LYS A 37 -5.07 -1.82 22.18
C LYS A 37 -6.29 -1.39 21.36
N GLY A 38 -6.39 -1.89 20.13
CA GLY A 38 -7.49 -1.58 19.22
C GLY A 38 -7.30 -0.30 18.43
N GLU A 39 -6.22 0.46 18.64
CA GLU A 39 -5.86 1.55 17.74
C GLU A 39 -5.34 1.01 16.40
N PRO A 40 -5.62 1.70 15.28
CA PRO A 40 -5.16 1.29 13.96
C PRO A 40 -3.64 1.19 13.87
N PHE A 41 -3.17 0.17 13.13
CA PHE A 41 -1.75 -0.01 12.86
C PHE A 41 -1.23 1.01 11.86
N THR A 42 -0.13 1.68 12.22
CA THR A 42 0.58 2.59 11.31
C THR A 42 1.75 1.91 10.62
N GLY A 43 2.15 0.70 11.01
CA GLY A 43 3.29 -0.02 10.44
C GLY A 43 4.66 0.68 10.62
N VAL A 44 4.72 1.90 11.17
CA VAL A 44 5.95 2.70 11.33
C VAL A 44 7.00 1.99 12.18
N ASP A 45 6.55 1.21 13.16
CA ASP A 45 7.41 0.51 14.11
C ASP A 45 7.78 -0.90 13.69
N THR A 46 7.41 -1.32 12.48
CA THR A 46 7.75 -2.66 11.97
C THR A 46 9.20 -2.74 11.44
N GLY A 47 10.01 -1.71 11.69
CA GLY A 47 11.43 -1.68 11.35
C GLY A 47 11.66 -1.29 9.89
N ASP A 48 12.28 -2.17 9.12
CA ASP A 48 12.62 -1.90 7.72
C ASP A 48 11.47 -2.25 6.77
N PHE A 49 10.37 -2.79 7.26
CA PHE A 49 9.21 -3.15 6.45
C PHE A 49 8.73 -1.99 5.57
N LEU A 50 8.33 -0.84 6.13
CA LEU A 50 7.90 0.31 5.31
C LEU A 50 9.06 0.96 4.54
N LYS A 51 10.27 0.97 5.11
CA LYS A 51 11.43 1.59 4.47
C LYS A 51 11.81 0.84 3.19
N GLY A 52 11.80 -0.48 3.29
CA GLY A 52 12.16 -1.45 2.27
C GLY A 52 11.09 -1.74 1.24
N PHE A 53 9.97 -1.00 1.24
CA PHE A 53 8.99 -1.12 0.15
C PHE A 53 9.67 -0.95 -1.20
N TYR A 54 9.31 -1.81 -2.16
CA TYR A 54 9.82 -1.75 -3.52
C TYR A 54 8.73 -2.11 -4.54
N MET A 55 8.96 -1.64 -5.77
CA MET A 55 8.28 -2.07 -6.98
C MET A 55 9.35 -2.52 -7.97
N GLN A 56 9.23 -3.75 -8.48
CA GLN A 56 10.18 -4.33 -9.42
C GLN A 56 9.43 -4.99 -10.58
N GLU A 57 9.83 -4.67 -11.81
CA GLU A 57 9.41 -5.41 -12.99
C GLU A 57 10.28 -6.66 -13.15
N VAL A 58 9.64 -7.83 -13.29
CA VAL A 58 10.30 -9.12 -13.48
C VAL A 58 9.54 -9.90 -14.54
N GLY A 59 10.07 -9.92 -15.77
CA GLY A 59 9.55 -10.74 -16.87
C GLY A 59 8.12 -10.36 -17.27
N GLY A 60 7.86 -9.07 -17.43
CA GLY A 60 6.56 -8.49 -17.74
C GLY A 60 5.62 -8.34 -16.54
N ASN A 61 6.01 -8.79 -15.35
CA ASN A 61 5.18 -8.75 -14.15
C ASN A 61 5.69 -7.69 -13.17
N LEU A 62 4.82 -6.80 -12.72
CA LEU A 62 5.12 -5.88 -11.62
C LEU A 62 4.96 -6.60 -10.29
N ARG A 63 6.06 -6.68 -9.52
CA ARG A 63 6.11 -7.20 -8.16
C ARG A 63 6.18 -6.05 -7.19
N PHE A 64 5.34 -6.10 -6.17
CA PHE A 64 5.36 -5.17 -5.05
C PHE A 64 5.68 -5.96 -3.79
N GLY A 65 6.44 -5.37 -2.89
CA GLY A 65 6.82 -6.03 -1.65
C GLY A 65 7.68 -5.15 -0.76
N SER A 66 8.30 -5.79 0.23
CA SER A 66 9.28 -5.17 1.12
C SER A 66 10.55 -6.01 1.19
N THR A 67 11.71 -5.38 1.31
CA THR A 67 13.00 -6.05 1.50
C THR A 67 13.20 -6.59 2.92
N ASP A 68 12.28 -6.30 3.85
CA ASP A 68 12.37 -6.82 5.22
C ASP A 68 12.17 -8.35 5.23
N LYS A 69 13.08 -9.07 5.88
CA LYS A 69 12.98 -10.53 6.02
C LYS A 69 11.73 -10.97 6.79
N LYS A 70 11.13 -10.07 7.56
CA LYS A 70 9.93 -10.30 8.38
C LYS A 70 8.63 -10.01 7.64
N THR A 71 8.65 -9.55 6.38
CA THR A 71 7.44 -9.19 5.62
C THR A 71 6.35 -10.26 5.72
N GLN A 72 6.68 -11.53 5.49
CA GLN A 72 5.70 -12.61 5.56
C GLN A 72 5.16 -12.84 6.98
N ILE A 73 5.98 -12.63 8.01
CA ILE A 73 5.55 -12.75 9.41
C ILE A 73 4.59 -11.61 9.76
N ILE A 74 4.86 -10.39 9.27
CA ILE A 74 4.01 -9.22 9.48
C ILE A 74 2.66 -9.41 8.79
N LEU A 75 2.66 -9.77 7.51
CA LEU A 75 1.43 -9.92 6.72
C LEU A 75 0.55 -11.09 7.16
N ASN A 76 1.14 -12.13 7.76
CA ASN A 76 0.41 -13.29 8.28
C ASN A 76 0.05 -13.17 9.77
N SER A 77 0.33 -12.04 10.40
CA SER A 77 -0.04 -11.79 11.79
C SER A 77 -1.57 -11.74 11.92
N GLU A 78 -2.14 -12.32 12.99
CA GLU A 78 -3.57 -12.23 13.28
C GLU A 78 -4.06 -10.79 13.50
N HIS A 79 -3.13 -9.88 13.77
CA HIS A 79 -3.43 -8.46 13.96
C HIS A 79 -3.29 -7.65 12.66
N TRP A 80 -2.73 -8.23 11.60
CA TRP A 80 -2.61 -7.63 10.28
C TRP A 80 -3.73 -8.15 9.37
N LEU A 81 -4.64 -7.26 8.98
CA LEU A 81 -5.94 -7.64 8.41
C LEU A 81 -6.00 -7.51 6.88
N SER A 82 -4.98 -6.93 6.24
CA SER A 82 -5.00 -6.73 4.78
C SER A 82 -3.64 -6.98 4.12
N ASP A 83 -3.62 -7.84 3.11
CA ASP A 83 -2.47 -8.03 2.21
C ASP A 83 -2.52 -7.09 0.99
N LYS A 84 -3.54 -6.24 0.88
CA LYS A 84 -3.80 -5.35 -0.26
C LYS A 84 -3.16 -3.97 -0.07
N LEU A 85 -1.87 -3.99 0.26
CA LEU A 85 -1.09 -2.80 0.60
C LEU A 85 -0.52 -2.06 -0.61
N PHE A 86 -0.51 -2.71 -1.78
CA PHE A 86 0.20 -2.22 -2.95
C PHE A 86 -0.76 -2.11 -4.13
N GLY A 87 -0.60 -1.03 -4.89
CA GLY A 87 -1.36 -0.80 -6.12
C GLY A 87 -2.14 0.50 -6.05
N LEU A 88 -3.05 0.68 -7.01
CA LEU A 88 -3.94 1.83 -7.05
C LEU A 88 -5.26 1.45 -6.40
N SER A 89 -5.80 2.34 -5.59
CA SER A 89 -7.23 2.30 -5.25
C SER A 89 -8.07 2.47 -6.52
N ASP A 90 -9.34 2.09 -6.47
CA ASP A 90 -10.27 2.29 -7.60
C ASP A 90 -10.32 3.75 -8.04
N LYS A 91 -10.25 4.69 -7.09
CA LYS A 91 -10.23 6.13 -7.37
C LYS A 91 -8.98 6.52 -8.14
N GLU A 92 -7.81 6.08 -7.69
CA GLU A 92 -6.52 6.41 -8.32
C GLU A 92 -6.37 5.73 -9.67
N LEU A 93 -6.84 4.49 -9.80
CA LEU A 93 -6.88 3.79 -11.08
C LEU A 93 -7.73 4.56 -12.09
N LYS A 94 -8.93 4.98 -11.68
CA LYS A 94 -9.82 5.80 -12.52
C LYS A 94 -9.17 7.12 -12.92
N GLU A 95 -8.44 7.76 -12.01
CA GLU A 95 -7.70 9.00 -12.28
C GLU A 95 -6.56 8.78 -13.28
N VAL A 96 -5.77 7.72 -13.12
CA VAL A 96 -4.70 7.38 -14.09
C VAL A 96 -5.28 7.09 -15.47
N ILE A 97 -6.39 6.35 -15.53
CA ILE A 97 -7.07 6.05 -16.79
C ILE A 97 -7.53 7.35 -17.46
N SER A 98 -8.22 8.22 -16.74
CA SER A 98 -8.85 9.42 -17.32
C SER A 98 -7.85 10.51 -17.69
N THR A 99 -6.78 10.67 -16.90
CA THR A 99 -5.82 11.78 -17.06
C THR A 99 -4.62 11.44 -17.92
N ARG A 100 -4.24 10.15 -18.02
CA ARG A 100 -3.03 9.74 -18.76
C ARG A 100 -3.34 8.79 -19.91
N LEU A 101 -4.01 7.67 -19.61
CA LEU A 101 -4.19 6.61 -20.61
C LEU A 101 -5.16 7.03 -21.71
N LEU A 102 -6.34 7.51 -21.35
CA LEU A 102 -7.36 7.88 -22.31
C LEU A 102 -6.90 9.00 -23.27
N PRO A 103 -6.29 10.11 -22.79
CA PRO A 103 -5.74 11.12 -23.69
C PRO A 103 -4.66 10.58 -24.64
N PHE A 104 -3.77 9.71 -24.16
CA PHE A 104 -2.76 9.06 -24.99
C PHE A 104 -3.41 8.22 -26.11
N PHE A 105 -4.38 7.38 -25.78
CA PHE A 105 -5.07 6.55 -26.77
C PHE A 105 -5.83 7.41 -27.79
N ILE A 106 -6.51 8.47 -27.35
CA ILE A 106 -7.22 9.39 -28.24
C ILE A 106 -6.23 10.07 -29.21
N ALA A 107 -5.14 10.62 -28.69
CA ALA A 107 -4.13 11.30 -29.50
C ALA A 107 -3.50 10.34 -30.52
N ASN A 108 -3.12 9.14 -30.08
CA ASN A 108 -2.52 8.14 -30.95
C ASN A 108 -3.52 7.64 -32.02
N SER A 109 -4.77 7.41 -31.64
CA SER A 109 -5.83 7.00 -32.58
C SER A 109 -6.10 8.08 -33.61
N ARG A 110 -6.15 9.36 -33.21
CA ARG A 110 -6.29 10.50 -34.13
C ARG A 110 -5.16 10.56 -35.13
N ASN A 111 -3.92 10.46 -34.66
CA ASN A 111 -2.74 10.45 -35.52
C ASN A 111 -2.77 9.28 -36.53
N LEU A 112 -3.14 8.08 -36.09
CA LEU A 112 -3.23 6.90 -36.96
C LEU A 112 -4.35 7.02 -38.02
N LEU A 113 -5.45 7.68 -37.66
CA LEU A 113 -6.61 7.87 -38.54
C LEU A 113 -6.51 9.15 -39.39
N GLY A 114 -5.50 9.99 -39.18
CA GLY A 114 -5.33 11.27 -39.89
C GLY A 114 -6.36 12.34 -39.49
N LEU A 115 -6.80 12.35 -38.22
CA LEU A 115 -7.78 13.28 -37.66
C LEU A 115 -7.15 14.37 -36.78
#